data_AF-A0A842CNX4-F1
#
_entry.id   AF-A0A842CNX4-F1
#
_cell.length_a   1.000
_cell.length_b   1.000
_cell.length_c   1.000
_cell.angle_alpha   90.00
_cell.angle_beta   90.00
_cell.angle_gamma   90.00
#
_symmetry.space_group_name_H-M   'P 1'
#
loop_
_entity.id
_entity.type
_entity.pdbx_description
1 polymer ?
#
loop_
_entity_poly.entity_id
_entity_poly.type
_entity_poly.pdbx_seq_one_letter_code
_entity_poly.pdbx_strand_id
1 'polypeptide(L)'
;MIFQRLLKTRDTEFYRVIQNGNIDDVFGYLLIHDKREPAEIDDFTVFAKSNINKEAFSVNIKKNHFYTMFFHFTDLEEEQEIPKFTKVIRFIEGLLSFQPETSHYVDNYLIKEKLIFEYPAEFEKIGEFAQYLVEISGRKIAIPETTREKYVYLTQ
;
A
#
# COMPACT_ATOMS: atom_id res chain seq x y z
N MET A 1 -11.97 -6.30 10.62
CA MET A 1 -10.64 -6.26 9.96
C MET A 1 -9.88 -5.16 10.65
N ILE A 2 -8.66 -5.44 11.07
CA ILE A 2 -7.80 -4.49 11.79
C ILE A 2 -6.68 -4.09 10.83
N PHE A 3 -6.44 -2.78 10.69
CA PHE A 3 -5.36 -2.22 9.90
C PHE A 3 -4.26 -1.79 10.86
N GLN A 4 -3.30 -2.67 11.11
CA GLN A 4 -2.19 -2.36 11.97
C GLN A 4 -1.12 -1.63 11.17
N ARG A 5 -0.90 -0.36 11.50
CA ARG A 5 0.20 0.41 10.93
C ARG A 5 1.53 -0.16 11.43
N LEU A 6 2.37 -0.55 10.48
CA LEU A 6 3.71 -1.08 10.71
C LEU A 6 4.79 -0.05 10.42
N LEU A 7 4.58 0.91 9.52
CA LEU A 7 5.53 1.99 9.26
C LEU A 7 4.74 3.25 8.95
N LYS A 8 5.25 4.39 9.44
CA LYS A 8 4.82 5.70 8.97
C LYS A 8 6.01 6.61 8.85
N THR A 9 6.13 7.19 7.68
CA THR A 9 7.14 8.20 7.35
C THR A 9 6.40 9.43 6.87
N ARG A 10 7.12 10.41 6.32
CA ARG A 10 6.48 11.58 5.72
C ARG A 10 5.64 11.21 4.50
N ASP A 11 6.08 10.21 3.72
CA ASP A 11 5.51 9.90 2.39
C ASP A 11 4.96 8.50 2.28
N THR A 12 5.43 7.56 3.10
CA THR A 12 5.05 6.15 3.06
C THR A 12 4.37 5.73 4.35
N GLU A 13 3.22 5.08 4.21
CA GLU A 13 2.57 4.31 5.27
C GLU A 13 2.47 2.83 4.88
N PHE A 14 2.79 1.95 5.81
CA PHE A 14 2.74 0.50 5.61
C PHE A 14 1.86 -0.13 6.68
N TYR A 15 0.99 -1.06 6.26
CA TYR A 15 -0.01 -1.69 7.10
C TYR A 15 -0.02 -3.20 6.92
N ARG A 16 -0.23 -3.90 8.03
CA ARG A 16 -0.69 -5.29 8.06
C ARG A 16 -2.21 -5.30 8.18
N VAL A 17 -2.87 -6.04 7.29
CA VAL A 17 -4.33 -6.18 7.27
C VAL A 17 -4.70 -7.51 7.91
N ILE A 18 -5.32 -7.43 9.08
CA ILE A 18 -5.62 -8.58 9.95
C ILE A 18 -7.11 -8.91 9.88
N GLN A 19 -7.42 -10.17 9.58
CA GLN A 19 -8.76 -10.71 9.59
C GLN A 19 -9.13 -11.24 10.99
N ASN A 20 -10.43 -11.22 11.32
CA ASN A 20 -11.00 -11.83 12.53
C ASN A 20 -10.40 -11.40 13.90
N GLY A 21 -9.54 -10.38 13.92
CA GLY A 21 -8.88 -9.93 15.15
C GLY A 21 -7.73 -10.83 15.61
N ASN A 22 -7.39 -11.88 14.86
CA ASN A 22 -6.25 -12.74 15.16
C ASN A 22 -5.02 -12.25 14.38
N ILE A 23 -3.96 -11.86 15.09
CA ILE A 23 -2.72 -11.29 14.52
C ILE A 23 -2.03 -12.19 13.49
N ASP A 24 -2.26 -13.50 13.56
CA ASP A 24 -1.73 -14.51 12.64
C ASP A 24 -2.61 -14.68 11.39
N ASP A 25 -3.87 -14.25 11.45
CA ASP A 25 -4.83 -14.30 10.36
C ASP A 25 -4.66 -13.06 9.45
N VAL A 26 -3.51 -13.00 8.77
CA VAL A 26 -3.15 -11.91 7.88
C VAL A 26 -3.83 -12.09 6.52
N PHE A 27 -4.69 -11.15 6.16
CA PHE A 27 -5.35 -11.09 4.85
C PHE A 27 -4.43 -10.51 3.77
N GLY A 28 -3.57 -9.57 4.15
CA GLY A 28 -2.62 -8.94 3.22
C GLY A 28 -1.87 -7.78 3.86
N TYR A 29 -1.17 -7.04 3.00
CA TYR A 29 -0.42 -5.85 3.37
C TYR A 29 -0.78 -4.70 2.45
N LEU A 30 -0.81 -3.50 3.01
CA LEU A 30 -1.15 -2.27 2.29
C LEU A 30 0.00 -1.29 2.43
N LEU A 31 0.56 -0.87 1.30
CA LEU A 31 1.59 0.16 1.23
C LEU A 31 1.03 1.36 0.45
N ILE A 32 1.05 2.52 1.08
CA ILE A 32 0.59 3.78 0.50
C ILE A 32 1.78 4.71 0.45
N HIS A 33 2.09 5.23 -0.73
CA HIS A 33 3.19 6.16 -0.94
C HIS A 33 2.71 7.42 -1.67
N ASP A 34 2.96 8.57 -1.07
CA ASP A 34 2.78 9.89 -1.66
C ASP A 34 3.91 10.18 -2.65
N LYS A 35 3.61 10.20 -3.95
CA LYS A 35 4.59 10.53 -5.00
C LYS A 35 5.05 11.99 -4.90
N ARG A 36 4.23 12.87 -4.29
CA ARG A 36 4.36 14.34 -4.27
C ARG A 36 4.38 15.01 -5.64
N GLU A 37 4.01 14.26 -6.66
CA GLU A 37 4.00 14.69 -8.03
C GLU A 37 2.68 14.27 -8.68
N PRO A 38 2.26 14.97 -9.73
CA PRO A 38 1.10 14.57 -10.52
C PRO A 38 1.26 13.14 -11.06
N ALA A 39 0.12 12.49 -11.29
CA ALA A 39 0.10 11.14 -11.84
C ALA A 39 0.54 11.15 -13.32
N GLU A 40 1.30 10.15 -13.72
CA GLU A 40 1.63 9.86 -15.11
C GLU A 40 0.83 8.66 -15.60
N ILE A 41 0.71 8.46 -16.91
CA ILE A 41 -0.06 7.33 -17.44
C ILE A 41 0.49 5.98 -16.96
N ASP A 42 1.82 5.89 -16.80
CA ASP A 42 2.53 4.70 -16.33
C ASP A 42 2.34 4.47 -14.81
N ASP A 43 1.76 5.44 -14.10
CA ASP A 43 1.33 5.27 -12.71
C ASP A 43 0.08 4.39 -12.59
N PHE A 44 -0.68 4.21 -13.67
CA PHE A 44 -1.87 3.37 -13.71
C PHE A 44 -1.57 2.08 -14.47
N THR A 45 -1.35 0.98 -13.75
CA THR A 45 -1.01 -0.32 -14.34
C THR A 45 -2.02 -0.81 -15.39
N VAL A 46 -3.30 -0.46 -15.23
CA VAL A 46 -4.38 -0.79 -16.18
C VAL A 46 -4.31 0.07 -17.45
N PHE A 47 -3.92 1.34 -17.34
CA PHE A 47 -3.86 2.26 -18.49
C PHE A 47 -2.52 2.20 -19.22
N ALA A 48 -1.43 1.82 -18.56
CA ALA A 48 -0.13 1.61 -19.20
C ALA A 48 -0.20 0.58 -20.35
N LYS A 49 -1.17 -0.35 -20.30
CA LYS A 49 -1.39 -1.37 -21.34
C LYS A 49 -2.40 -0.95 -22.42
N SER A 50 -3.07 0.19 -22.27
CA SER A 50 -4.01 0.69 -23.26
C SER A 50 -3.37 1.79 -24.11
N ASN A 51 -3.71 1.86 -25.40
CA ASN A 51 -3.24 2.89 -26.34
C ASN A 51 -3.88 4.27 -26.06
N ILE A 52 -4.00 4.67 -24.79
CA ILE A 52 -4.55 5.98 -24.41
C ILE A 52 -3.57 7.08 -24.84
N ASN A 53 -4.10 8.12 -25.46
CA ASN A 53 -3.31 9.29 -25.82
C ASN A 53 -2.87 10.02 -24.54
N LYS A 54 -1.55 10.16 -24.34
CA LYS A 54 -0.93 10.88 -23.22
C LYS A 54 -1.42 12.33 -23.09
N GLU A 55 -1.70 12.99 -24.22
CA GLU A 55 -2.21 14.37 -24.23
C GLU A 55 -3.61 14.45 -23.63
N ALA A 56 -4.49 13.49 -23.93
CA ALA A 56 -5.83 13.42 -23.37
C ALA A 56 -5.80 13.09 -21.86
N PHE A 57 -4.85 12.26 -21.43
CA PHE A 57 -4.63 11.96 -20.01
C PHE A 57 -4.25 13.21 -19.21
N SER A 58 -3.44 14.10 -19.82
CA SER A 58 -2.91 15.30 -19.14
C SER A 58 -3.94 16.37 -18.77
N VAL A 59 -5.13 16.35 -19.38
CA VAL A 59 -6.14 17.41 -19.22
C VAL A 59 -6.80 17.42 -17.83
N ASN A 60 -6.76 16.30 -17.08
CA ASN A 60 -7.42 16.16 -15.77
C ASN A 60 -6.51 15.59 -14.67
N ILE A 61 -5.18 15.70 -14.82
CA ILE A 61 -4.26 15.16 -13.82
C ILE A 61 -4.38 15.96 -12.52
N LYS A 62 -4.59 15.24 -11.43
CA LYS A 62 -4.59 15.76 -10.06
C LYS A 62 -3.18 16.21 -9.66
N LYS A 63 -3.07 17.23 -8.81
CA LYS A 63 -1.77 17.82 -8.44
C LYS A 63 -0.83 16.84 -7.74
N ASN A 64 -1.41 15.82 -7.12
CA ASN A 64 -0.66 14.78 -6.44
C ASN A 64 -1.21 13.38 -6.75
N HIS A 65 -0.34 12.38 -6.64
CA HIS A 65 -0.66 10.98 -6.84
C HIS A 65 -0.17 10.12 -5.69
N PHE A 66 -1.02 9.19 -5.25
CA PHE A 66 -0.66 8.15 -4.31
C PHE A 66 -0.53 6.82 -5.03
N TYR A 67 0.62 6.17 -4.88
CA TYR A 67 0.73 4.75 -5.13
C TYR A 67 0.07 4.01 -3.97
N THR A 68 -1.07 3.38 -4.25
CA THR A 68 -1.74 2.51 -3.29
C THR A 68 -1.57 1.08 -3.75
N MET A 69 -0.84 0.28 -2.99
CA MET A 69 -0.49 -1.08 -3.35
C MET A 69 -1.00 -2.04 -2.29
N PHE A 70 -1.84 -2.99 -2.71
CA PHE A 70 -2.37 -4.03 -1.85
C PHE A 70 -1.78 -5.38 -2.24
N PHE A 71 -1.12 -6.03 -1.29
CA PHE A 71 -0.47 -7.32 -1.45
C PHE A 71 -1.28 -8.37 -0.72
N HIS A 72 -1.74 -9.40 -1.41
CA HIS A 72 -2.71 -10.36 -0.90
C HIS A 72 -2.32 -11.80 -1.23
N PHE A 73 -2.95 -12.78 -0.57
CA PHE A 73 -2.61 -14.20 -0.69
C PHE A 73 -3.59 -15.03 -1.52
N THR A 74 -4.77 -14.49 -1.77
CA THR A 74 -5.89 -15.17 -2.42
C THR A 74 -6.34 -14.40 -3.66
N ASP A 75 -7.11 -15.04 -4.53
CA ASP A 75 -7.75 -14.34 -5.63
C ASP A 75 -8.88 -13.45 -5.08
N LEU A 76 -8.79 -12.15 -5.35
CA LEU A 76 -9.74 -11.14 -4.84
C LEU A 76 -11.07 -11.16 -5.60
N GLU A 77 -11.14 -11.85 -6.74
CA GLU A 77 -12.36 -12.03 -7.52
C GLU A 77 -13.24 -13.18 -6.98
N GLU A 78 -12.73 -14.00 -6.05
CA GLU A 78 -13.52 -15.02 -5.38
C GLU A 78 -14.63 -14.38 -4.52
N GLU A 79 -15.87 -14.89 -4.65
CA GLU A 79 -17.06 -14.33 -3.97
C GLU A 79 -16.89 -14.16 -2.45
N GLN A 80 -16.15 -15.07 -1.82
CA GLN A 80 -15.87 -15.05 -0.39
C GLN A 80 -14.84 -13.98 0.04
N GLU A 81 -14.00 -13.54 -0.90
CA GLU A 81 -12.95 -12.55 -0.67
C GLU A 81 -13.41 -11.11 -1.00
N ILE A 82 -14.36 -10.95 -1.93
CA ILE A 82 -14.93 -9.63 -2.31
C ILE A 82 -15.37 -8.78 -1.10
N PRO A 83 -16.10 -9.32 -0.09
CA PRO A 83 -16.50 -8.52 1.08
C PRO A 83 -15.31 -8.09 1.94
N LYS A 84 -14.23 -8.87 1.96
CA LYS A 84 -13.00 -8.54 2.70
C LYS A 84 -12.22 -7.45 1.96
N PHE A 85 -12.05 -7.62 0.66
CA PHE A 85 -11.38 -6.63 -0.18
C PHE A 85 -12.13 -5.28 -0.19
N THR A 86 -13.46 -5.31 -0.23
CA THR A 86 -14.30 -4.09 -0.10
C THR A 86 -13.99 -3.30 1.18
N LYS A 87 -13.65 -3.98 2.30
CA LYS A 87 -13.24 -3.30 3.54
C LYS A 87 -11.87 -2.63 3.42
N VAL A 88 -10.96 -3.23 2.65
CA VAL A 88 -9.65 -2.63 2.34
C VAL A 88 -9.84 -1.37 1.50
N ILE A 89 -10.65 -1.42 0.44
CA ILE A 89 -10.95 -0.25 -0.39
C ILE A 89 -11.56 0.88 0.44
N ARG A 90 -12.57 0.60 1.26
CA ARG A 90 -13.20 1.62 2.14
C ARG A 90 -12.22 2.24 3.13
N PHE A 91 -11.27 1.45 3.64
CA PHE A 91 -10.21 1.98 4.51
C PHE A 91 -9.30 2.94 3.76
N ILE A 92 -8.84 2.58 2.56
CA ILE A 92 -8.02 3.42 1.68
C ILE A 92 -8.75 4.72 1.35
N GLU A 93 -10.01 4.62 0.90
CA GLU A 93 -10.83 5.78 0.57
C GLU A 93 -11.01 6.70 1.78
N GLY A 94 -11.28 6.14 2.96
CA GLY A 94 -11.37 6.88 4.21
C GLY A 94 -10.07 7.63 4.53
N LEU A 95 -8.92 6.97 4.38
CA LEU A 95 -7.61 7.56 4.65
C LEU A 95 -7.28 8.71 3.70
N LEU A 96 -7.58 8.56 2.41
CA LEU A 96 -7.23 9.53 1.37
C LEU A 96 -8.30 10.61 1.15
N SER A 97 -9.53 10.42 1.65
CA SER A 97 -10.65 11.35 1.46
C SER A 97 -10.38 12.78 1.93
N PHE A 98 -9.46 12.97 2.86
CA PHE A 98 -9.11 14.27 3.42
C PHE A 98 -8.11 15.07 2.56
N GLN A 99 -7.54 14.48 1.51
CA GLN A 99 -6.56 15.14 0.66
C GLN A 99 -7.18 15.62 -0.66
N PRO A 100 -7.54 16.92 -0.78
CA PRO A 100 -8.09 17.46 -2.02
C PRO A 100 -7.06 17.40 -3.14
N GLU A 101 -7.54 17.31 -4.38
CA GLU A 101 -6.68 17.30 -5.60
C GLU A 101 -5.64 16.17 -5.65
N THR A 102 -5.97 15.01 -5.07
CA THR A 102 -5.18 13.79 -5.15
C THR A 102 -5.82 12.77 -6.09
N SER A 103 -4.99 11.94 -6.70
CA SER A 103 -5.41 10.74 -7.42
C SER A 103 -4.76 9.52 -6.78
N HIS A 104 -5.41 8.38 -6.87
CA HIS A 104 -4.83 7.10 -6.50
C HIS A 104 -5.46 6.00 -7.33
N TYR A 105 -4.72 4.91 -7.49
CA TYR A 105 -5.21 3.66 -8.02
C TYR A 105 -4.70 2.53 -7.14
N VAL A 106 -5.55 1.55 -6.85
CA VAL A 106 -5.16 0.41 -6.01
C VAL A 106 -4.59 -0.68 -6.92
N ASP A 107 -3.26 -0.77 -6.96
CA ASP A 107 -2.56 -1.88 -7.59
C ASP A 107 -2.63 -3.10 -6.67
N ASN A 108 -3.03 -4.25 -7.22
CA ASN A 108 -3.16 -5.50 -6.47
C ASN A 108 -2.07 -6.49 -6.88
N TYR A 109 -1.41 -7.08 -5.90
CA TYR A 109 -0.30 -8.01 -6.10
C TYR A 109 -0.51 -9.30 -5.30
N LEU A 110 -0.54 -10.42 -6.02
CA LEU A 110 -0.55 -11.74 -5.40
C LEU A 110 0.85 -12.08 -4.88
N ILE A 111 0.96 -12.34 -3.58
CA ILE A 111 2.20 -12.70 -2.90
C ILE A 111 2.07 -14.06 -2.21
N LYS A 112 3.22 -14.70 -1.95
CA LYS A 112 3.28 -16.01 -1.26
C LYS A 112 3.89 -15.93 0.14
N GLU A 113 4.59 -14.84 0.43
CA GLU A 113 5.37 -14.70 1.65
C GLU A 113 4.67 -13.81 2.66
N LYS A 114 4.70 -14.23 3.93
CA LYS A 114 4.19 -13.45 5.06
C LYS A 114 5.37 -12.83 5.78
N LEU A 115 5.21 -11.59 6.24
CA LEU A 115 6.07 -10.99 7.24
C LEU A 115 6.01 -11.82 8.52
N ILE A 116 7.16 -12.36 8.94
CA ILE A 116 7.34 -13.07 10.20
C ILE A 116 8.31 -12.24 11.03
N PHE A 117 7.82 -11.71 12.16
CA PHE A 117 8.64 -10.92 13.07
C PHE A 117 8.10 -10.99 14.50
N GLU A 118 9.02 -10.94 15.46
CA GLU A 118 8.69 -10.83 16.88
C GLU A 118 8.61 -9.34 17.28
N TYR A 119 7.39 -8.86 17.50
CA TYR A 119 7.20 -7.56 18.12
C TYR A 119 7.50 -7.64 19.62
N PRO A 120 8.25 -6.69 20.22
CA PRO A 120 8.79 -5.44 19.66
C PRO A 120 10.30 -5.51 19.37
N ALA A 121 10.87 -6.67 19.06
CA ALA A 121 12.32 -6.84 18.96
C ALA A 121 12.86 -6.70 17.52
N GLU A 122 12.07 -7.07 16.52
CA GLU A 122 12.54 -7.24 15.13
C GLU A 122 11.94 -6.19 14.18
N PHE A 123 12.22 -4.91 14.43
CA PHE A 123 11.69 -3.80 13.61
C PHE A 123 12.35 -3.71 12.23
N GLU A 124 13.59 -4.17 12.10
CA GLU A 124 14.37 -4.19 10.88
C GLU A 124 13.66 -5.04 9.81
N LYS A 125 13.04 -6.15 10.21
CA LYS A 125 12.26 -7.03 9.32
C LYS A 125 11.06 -6.35 8.69
N ILE A 126 10.48 -5.33 9.33
CA ILE A 126 9.36 -4.57 8.77
C ILE A 126 9.83 -3.78 7.54
N GLY A 127 10.97 -3.12 7.63
CA GLY A 127 11.56 -2.35 6.54
C GLY A 127 12.04 -3.24 5.41
N GLU A 128 12.73 -4.32 5.73
CA GLU A 128 13.16 -5.33 4.75
C GLU A 128 11.97 -5.90 3.97
N PHE A 129 10.88 -6.23 4.67
CA PHE A 129 9.69 -6.76 4.03
C PHE A 129 8.96 -5.70 3.20
N ALA A 130 8.87 -4.46 3.67
CA ALA A 130 8.32 -3.36 2.87
C ALA A 130 9.14 -3.13 1.59
N GLN A 131 10.47 -3.24 1.68
CA GLN A 131 11.38 -3.15 0.53
C GLN A 131 11.12 -4.29 -0.46
N TYR A 132 10.99 -5.53 0.02
CA TYR A 132 10.60 -6.68 -0.80
C TYR A 132 9.25 -6.46 -1.53
N LEU A 133 8.25 -5.90 -0.85
CA LEU A 133 6.96 -5.59 -1.49
C LEU A 133 7.08 -4.50 -2.57
N VAL A 134 7.92 -3.48 -2.36
CA VAL A 134 8.22 -2.47 -3.39
C VAL A 134 8.91 -3.10 -4.60
N GLU A 135 9.80 -4.06 -4.39
CA GLU A 135 10.45 -4.79 -5.50
C GLU A 135 9.43 -5.60 -6.31
N ILE A 136 8.48 -6.28 -5.64
CA ILE A 136 7.37 -6.99 -6.30
C ILE A 136 6.54 -6.04 -7.18
N SER A 137 6.27 -4.81 -6.72
CA SER A 137 5.48 -3.86 -7.48
C SER A 137 6.21 -3.23 -8.66
N GLY A 138 7.54 -3.37 -8.71
CA GLY A 138 8.39 -2.73 -9.72
C GLY A 138 8.45 -1.20 -9.59
N ARG A 139 7.90 -0.64 -8.51
CA ARG A 139 7.93 0.81 -8.26
C ARG A 139 9.27 1.22 -7.67
N LYS A 140 9.69 2.45 -7.94
CA LYS A 140 10.92 3.04 -7.38
C LYS A 140 10.58 3.85 -6.14
N ILE A 141 10.27 3.17 -5.04
CA ILE A 141 9.95 3.80 -3.75
C ILE A 141 11.09 3.52 -2.76
N ALA A 142 11.62 4.57 -2.15
CA ALA A 142 12.63 4.41 -1.11
C ALA A 142 11.95 4.07 0.23
N ILE A 143 12.24 2.89 0.77
CA ILE A 143 11.85 2.52 2.13
C ILE A 143 13.00 2.90 3.07
N PRO A 144 12.76 3.74 4.10
CA PRO A 144 13.82 4.06 5.04
C PRO A 144 14.16 2.85 5.91
N GLU A 145 15.44 2.74 6.27
CA GLU A 145 15.89 1.74 7.25
C GLU A 145 15.10 1.87 8.55
N THR A 146 14.49 0.77 8.96
CA THR A 146 13.68 0.65 10.17
C THR A 146 14.59 0.20 11.32
N THR A 147 15.04 1.16 12.13
CA THR A 147 15.81 0.86 13.35
C THR A 147 14.91 0.97 14.58
N ARG A 148 15.26 0.24 15.64
CA ARG A 148 14.57 0.31 16.95
C ARG A 148 14.31 1.75 17.42
N GLU A 149 15.29 2.64 17.29
CA GLU A 149 15.22 4.04 17.73
C GLU A 149 14.13 4.84 16.99
N LYS A 150 13.94 4.59 15.69
CA LYS A 150 12.90 5.24 14.89
C LYS A 150 11.49 4.78 15.25
N TYR A 151 11.36 3.55 15.75
CA TYR A 151 10.07 2.96 16.11
C TYR A 151 9.56 3.36 17.50
N VAL A 152 10.45 3.75 18.42
CA VAL A 152 10.04 4.28 19.75
C VAL A 152 9.10 5.49 19.60
N TYR A 153 9.26 6.28 18.53
CA TYR A 153 8.45 7.48 18.25
C TYR A 153 7.20 7.21 17.42
N LEU A 154 7.05 6.03 16.82
CA LEU A 154 5.87 5.66 16.02
C LEU A 154 4.80 4.90 16.81
N THR A 155 5.15 4.40 18.00
CA THR A 155 4.27 3.63 18.90
C THR A 155 3.72 4.44 20.08
N GLN A 156 3.94 5.76 20.15
CA GLN A 156 3.37 6.66 21.17
C GLN A 156 2.12 7.38 20.66
#